data_AF-A0A1I2LUK2-F1
#
_entry.id   AF-A0A1I2LUK2-F1
#
_cell.length_a   1.000
_cell.length_b   1.000
_cell.length_c   1.000
_cell.angle_alpha   90.00
_cell.angle_beta   90.00
_cell.angle_gamma   90.00
#
_symmetry.space_group_name_H-M   'P 1'
#
loop_
_entity.id
_entity.type
_entity.pdbx_description
1 polymer ?
#
loop_
_entity_poly.entity_id
_entity_poly.type
_entity_poly.pdbx_seq_one_letter_code
_entity_poly.pdbx_strand_id
1 'polypeptide(L)' 'MEWTFEEFKTSLDGLHPAVKQKALEIAKSLVIEKNYTKGNAIKEGIMKAEEWFYDLGG' A
#
# COMPACT_ATOMS: atom_id res chain seq x y z
N MET A 1 -14.02 4.78 0.17
CA MET A 1 -13.50 4.28 -1.13
C MET A 1 -13.04 2.84 -0.90
N GLU A 2 -13.75 1.85 -1.45
CA GLU A 2 -13.38 0.43 -1.30
C GLU A 2 -12.29 0.10 -2.30
N TRP A 3 -11.03 0.21 -1.85
CA TRP A 3 -9.88 -0.24 -2.65
C TRP A 3 -9.72 -1.73 -2.43
N THR A 4 -9.74 -2.50 -3.51
CA THR A 4 -9.59 -3.95 -3.45
C THR A 4 -8.17 -4.36 -3.79
N PHE A 5 -7.74 -5.49 -3.24
CA PHE A 5 -6.48 -6.11 -3.64
C PHE A 5 -6.43 -6.41 -5.14
N GLU A 6 -7.57 -6.60 -5.79
CA GLU A 6 -7.65 -6.85 -7.24
C GLU A 6 -7.23 -5.64 -8.08
N GLU A 7 -7.60 -4.41 -7.69
CA GLU A 7 -7.17 -3.19 -8.41
C GLU A 7 -5.64 -3.05 -8.42
N PHE A 8 -4.97 -3.58 -7.41
CA PHE A 8 -3.53 -3.44 -7.20
C PHE A 8 -2.80 -4.77 -7.21
N LYS A 9 -3.46 -5.83 -7.71
CA LYS A 9 -2.96 -7.20 -7.59
C LYS A 9 -1.55 -7.31 -8.14
N THR A 10 -1.28 -6.73 -9.31
CA THR A 10 0.04 -6.73 -9.94
C THR A 10 1.12 -6.06 -9.10
N SER A 11 0.80 -5.00 -8.37
CA SER A 11 1.74 -4.26 -7.52
C SER A 11 1.91 -4.90 -6.14
N LEU A 12 0.86 -5.57 -5.66
CA LEU A 12 0.84 -6.28 -4.38
C LEU A 12 1.23 -7.75 -4.52
N ASP A 13 1.38 -8.27 -5.73
CA ASP A 13 1.76 -9.66 -6.00
C ASP A 13 3.15 -9.92 -5.42
N GLY A 14 3.33 -11.07 -4.79
CA GLY A 14 4.60 -11.41 -4.11
C GLY A 14 4.82 -10.73 -2.75
N LEU A 15 4.04 -9.72 -2.34
CA LEU A 15 4.19 -9.11 -1.02
C LEU A 15 3.58 -9.95 0.11
N HIS A 16 4.13 -9.81 1.32
CA HIS A 16 3.63 -10.44 2.53
C HIS A 16 2.21 -9.94 2.86
N PRO A 17 1.28 -10.78 3.37
CA PRO A 17 -0.08 -10.36 3.70
C PRO A 17 -0.17 -9.12 4.60
N ALA A 18 0.75 -8.99 5.55
CA ALA A 18 0.85 -7.82 6.42
C ALA A 18 1.20 -6.54 5.64
N VAL A 19 2.20 -6.63 4.74
CA VAL A 19 2.59 -5.52 3.84
C VAL A 19 1.41 -5.14 2.95
N LYS A 20 0.69 -6.11 2.40
CA LYS A 20 -0.48 -5.88 1.53
C LYS A 20 -1.56 -5.06 2.24
N GLN A 21 -1.93 -5.43 3.47
CA GLN A 21 -2.90 -4.67 4.25
C GLN A 21 -2.39 -3.27 4.60
N LYS A 22 -1.13 -3.16 5.02
CA LYS A 22 -0.53 -1.89 5.40
C LYS A 22 -0.38 -0.94 4.21
N ALA A 23 -0.05 -1.46 3.04
CA ALA A 23 0.06 -0.69 1.80
C ALA A 23 -1.27 -0.06 1.41
N LEU A 24 -2.38 -0.80 1.50
CA LEU A 24 -3.72 -0.27 1.25
C LEU A 24 -4.12 0.81 2.26
N GLU A 25 -3.78 0.63 3.53
CA GLU A 25 -4.03 1.63 4.59
C GLU A 25 -3.29 2.94 4.29
N ILE A 26 -1.99 2.86 4.06
CA ILE A 26 -1.14 4.04 3.76
C ILE A 26 -1.61 4.71 2.48
N ALA A 27 -1.91 3.94 1.44
CA ALA A 27 -2.32 4.48 0.16
C ALA A 27 -3.68 5.19 0.22
N LYS A 28 -4.64 4.67 1.01
CA LYS A 28 -5.90 5.38 1.30
C LYS A 28 -5.64 6.73 1.96
N SER A 29 -4.76 6.77 2.96
CA SER A 29 -4.38 8.03 3.63
C SER A 29 -3.73 9.00 2.66
N LEU A 30 -2.84 8.55 1.77
CA LEU A 30 -2.20 9.41 0.77
C LEU A 30 -3.21 10.05 -0.20
N VAL A 31 -4.27 9.34 -0.58
CA VAL A 31 -5.30 9.92 -1.45
C VAL A 31 -6.19 10.91 -0.71
N ILE A 32 -6.50 10.63 0.56
CA ILE A 32 -7.32 11.53 1.38
C ILE A 32 -6.54 12.79 1.77
N GLU A 33 -5.31 12.64 2.25
CA GLU A 33 -4.49 13.71 2.82
C GLU A 33 -3.73 14.50 1.76
N LYS A 34 -3.16 13.82 0.75
CA LYS A 34 -2.31 14.44 -0.27
C LYS A 34 -2.96 14.53 -1.65
N ASN A 35 -4.21 14.09 -1.80
CA ASN A 35 -4.94 14.08 -3.06
C ASN A 35 -4.18 13.33 -4.19
N TYR A 36 -3.49 12.26 -3.81
CA TYR A 36 -2.77 11.44 -4.77
C TYR A 36 -3.72 10.71 -5.72
N THR A 37 -3.23 10.38 -6.91
CA THR A 37 -3.91 9.43 -7.79
C THR A 37 -3.76 8.02 -7.21
N LYS A 38 -4.78 7.17 -7.39
CA LYS A 38 -4.77 5.77 -6.92
C LYS A 38 -3.47 5.03 -7.24
N GLY A 39 -2.94 5.19 -8.46
CA GLY A 39 -1.72 4.54 -8.91
C GLY A 39 -0.43 5.03 -8.24
N ASN A 40 -0.34 6.31 -7.91
CA ASN A 40 0.82 6.84 -7.18
C ASN A 40 0.72 6.50 -5.69
N ALA A 41 -0.48 6.62 -5.13
CA ALA A 41 -0.72 6.32 -3.73
C ALA A 41 -0.40 4.86 -3.40
N ILE A 42 -0.78 3.90 -4.25
CA ILE A 42 -0.47 2.50 -3.98
C ILE A 42 1.04 2.21 -4.06
N LYS A 43 1.77 2.83 -5.01
CA LYS A 43 3.21 2.65 -5.13
C LYS A 43 3.94 3.17 -3.89
N GLU A 44 3.61 4.38 -3.45
CA GLU A 44 4.16 4.91 -2.18
C GLU A 44 3.70 4.08 -0.98
N GLY A 45 2.45 3.65 -0.96
CA GLY A 45 1.89 2.82 0.11
C GLY A 45 2.63 1.49 0.25
N ILE A 46 2.94 0.83 -0.86
CA ILE A 46 3.73 -0.40 -0.90
C ILE A 46 5.13 -0.17 -0.35
N MET A 47 5.84 0.83 -0.88
CA MET A 47 7.20 1.14 -0.46
C MET A 47 7.27 1.38 1.06
N LYS A 48 6.37 2.21 1.59
CA LYS A 48 6.30 2.49 3.03
C LYS A 48 5.86 1.29 3.86
N ALA A 49 4.99 0.43 3.33
CA ALA A 49 4.56 -0.79 4.00
C ALA A 49 5.66 -1.84 4.05
N GLU A 50 6.47 -1.95 3.00
CA GLU A 50 7.66 -2.80 2.97
C GLU A 50 8.72 -2.27 3.94
N GLU A 51 8.99 -0.96 3.93
CA GLU A 51 9.88 -0.33 4.90
C GLU A 51 9.40 -0.58 6.33
N TRP A 52 8.11 -0.36 6.62
CA TRP A 52 7.53 -0.65 7.93
C TRP A 52 7.68 -2.12 8.35
N PHE A 53 7.53 -3.05 7.40
CA PHE A 53 7.64 -4.48 7.68
C PHE A 53 9.10 -4.91 7.91
N TYR A 54 10.04 -4.33 7.17
CA TYR A 54 11.48 -4.56 7.37
C TYR A 54 11.99 -3.91 8.66
N ASP A 55 11.53 -2.70 8.99
CA ASP A 55 11.97 -1.92 10.16
C ASP A 55 11.47 -2.51 11.47
N LEU A 56 10.28 -3.12 11.46
CA LEU A 56 9.76 -3.91 12.59
C LEU A 56 10.49 -5.24 12.81
N GLY A 57 11.45 -5.59 11.94
CA GLY A 57 12.25 -6.82 12.07
C GLY A 57 11.40 -8.07 11.93
N GLY A 58 10.92 -8.33 10.70
CA GLY A 58 10.22 -9.57 10.34
C GLY A 58 10.94 -10.84 10.78
#